data_AF-A0AAW7XBP4-F1
#
_entry.id   AF-A0AAW7XBP4-F1
#
_cell.length_a   1.000
_cell.length_b   1.000
_cell.length_c   1.000
_cell.angle_alpha   90.00
_cell.angle_beta   90.00
_cell.angle_gamma   90.00
#
_symmetry.space_group_name_H-M   'P 1'
#
loop_
_entity.id
_entity.type
_entity.pdbx_description
1 polymer ?
#
loop_
_entity_poly.entity_id
_entity_poly.type
_entity_poly.pdbx_seq_one_letter_code
_entity_poly.pdbx_strand_id
1 'polypeptide(L)'
;MYQVHIENLLDREEVYGYEDDTERVIAFQKVVLDWILQFAQVPKIIHCHDHHTGLIPFMLTQCTKYIPIRGIPTVFTIHNAQY
;
A
#
# COMPACT_ATOMS: atom_id res chain seq x y z
N MET A 1 12.14 2.53 12.30
CA MET A 1 11.46 1.81 11.20
C MET A 1 10.03 1.56 11.65
N TYR A 2 9.05 1.74 10.77
CA TYR A 2 7.64 1.45 11.07
C TYR A 2 7.20 0.21 10.29
N GLN A 3 6.24 -0.53 10.83
CA GLN A 3 5.66 -1.71 10.19
C GLN A 3 4.14 -1.67 10.32
N VAL A 4 3.45 -2.23 9.34
CA VAL A 4 2.00 -2.44 9.39
C VAL A 4 1.76 -3.85 9.93
N HIS A 5 0.91 -3.95 10.95
CA HIS A 5 0.46 -5.21 11.50
C HIS A 5 -1.06 -5.27 11.42
N ILE A 6 -1.58 -6.37 10.86
CA ILE A 6 -3.00 -6.69 10.82
C ILE A 6 -3.12 -8.12 11.30
N GLU A 7 -3.66 -8.29 12.50
CA GLU A 7 -3.76 -9.57 13.20
C GLU A 7 -4.51 -10.60 12.35
N ASN A 8 -3.96 -11.82 12.31
CA ASN A 8 -4.41 -12.95 11.49
C ASN A 8 -4.43 -12.71 9.96
N LEU A 9 -3.81 -11.64 9.46
CA LEU A 9 -3.80 -11.30 8.03
C LEU A 9 -2.39 -11.12 7.47
N LEU A 10 -1.54 -10.34 8.15
CA LEU A 10 -0.15 -10.10 7.72
C LEU A 10 0.89 -10.85 8.56
N ASP A 11 0.48 -11.42 9.67
CA ASP A 11 1.27 -12.15 10.68
C ASP A 11 1.03 -13.66 10.59
N ARG A 12 1.21 -14.21 9.39
CA ARG A 12 1.06 -15.64 9.10
C ARG A 12 2.42 -16.29 8.84
N GLU A 13 2.44 -17.63 8.88
CA GLU A 13 3.66 -18.43 8.74
C GLU A 13 4.39 -18.19 7.41
N GLU A 14 3.64 -18.18 6.31
CA GLU A 14 4.16 -17.95 4.97
C GLU A 14 3.95 -16.49 4.52
N VAL A 15 4.75 -16.04 3.56
CA VAL A 15 4.60 -14.70 2.98
C VAL A 15 3.53 -14.70 1.88
N TYR A 16 3.44 -15.77 1.10
CA TYR A 16 2.58 -15.93 -0.08
C TYR A 16 1.93 -17.31 -0.14
N GLY A 17 0.94 -17.46 -1.02
CA GLY A 17 0.32 -18.74 -1.35
C GLY A 17 -1.01 -19.00 -0.62
N TYR A 18 -1.56 -18.00 0.04
CA TYR A 18 -2.88 -18.10 0.65
C TYR A 18 -3.99 -17.79 -0.35
N GLU A 19 -5.16 -18.40 -0.15
CA GLU A 19 -6.35 -18.14 -0.97
C GLU A 19 -6.79 -16.67 -0.94
N ASP A 20 -6.46 -15.95 0.15
CA ASP A 20 -6.80 -14.55 0.40
C ASP A 20 -5.62 -13.57 0.20
N ASP A 21 -4.59 -13.96 -0.56
CA ASP A 21 -3.42 -13.09 -0.83
C ASP A 21 -3.81 -11.74 -1.44
N THR A 22 -4.85 -11.72 -2.28
CA THR A 22 -5.37 -10.48 -2.88
C THR A 22 -5.92 -9.53 -1.80
N GLU A 23 -6.69 -10.05 -0.86
CA GLU A 23 -7.24 -9.33 0.27
C GLU A 23 -6.12 -8.82 1.19
N ARG A 24 -5.09 -9.65 1.45
CA ARG A 24 -3.92 -9.27 2.24
C ARG A 24 -3.20 -8.06 1.66
N VAL A 25 -2.91 -8.07 0.35
CA VAL A 25 -2.20 -6.96 -0.31
C VAL A 25 -3.07 -5.71 -0.41
N ILE A 26 -4.39 -5.84 -0.62
CA ILE A 26 -5.30 -4.69 -0.66
C ILE A 26 -5.43 -4.08 0.74
N ALA A 27 -5.57 -4.90 1.78
CA ALA A 27 -5.67 -4.45 3.16
C ALA A 27 -4.41 -3.69 3.59
N PHE A 28 -3.22 -4.22 3.29
CA PHE A 28 -1.95 -3.53 3.54
C PHE A 28 -1.93 -2.13 2.91
N GLN A 29 -2.24 -2.02 1.61
CA GLN A 29 -2.21 -0.74 0.91
C GLN A 29 -3.20 0.28 1.49
N LYS A 30 -4.40 -0.16 1.87
CA LYS A 30 -5.41 0.70 2.51
C LYS A 30 -4.96 1.17 3.89
N VAL A 31 -4.43 0.27 4.72
CA VAL A 31 -3.96 0.61 6.07
C VAL A 31 -2.79 1.59 6.01
N VAL A 32 -1.85 1.44 5.07
CA VAL A 32 -0.77 2.40 4.87
C VAL A 32 -1.31 3.80 4.55
N LEU A 33 -2.25 3.92 3.62
CA LEU A 33 -2.83 5.22 3.26
C LEU A 33 -3.66 5.82 4.41
N ASP A 34 -4.43 4.99 5.12
CA ASP A 34 -5.20 5.40 6.30
C ASP A 34 -4.32 5.87 7.46
N TRP A 35 -3.13 5.29 7.57
CA TRP A 35 -2.13 5.71 8.56
C TRP A 35 -1.47 7.03 8.14
N ILE A 36 -1.13 7.21 6.86
CA ILE A 36 -0.59 8.48 6.34
C ILE A 36 -1.58 9.64 6.52
N LEU A 37 -2.90 9.40 6.39
CA LEU A 37 -3.94 10.41 6.65
C LEU A 37 -3.88 10.99 8.08
N GLN A 38 -3.29 10.26 9.03
CA GLN A 38 -3.19 10.68 10.43
C GLN A 38 -1.92 11.48 10.72
N PHE A 39 -1.02 11.65 9.74
CA PHE A 39 0.25 12.32 9.97
C PHE A 39 0.05 13.83 10.02
N ALA A 40 0.68 14.49 11.01
CA ALA A 40 0.79 15.95 11.04
C ALA A 40 1.62 16.48 9.86
N GLN A 41 2.60 15.69 9.39
CA GLN A 41 3.40 15.96 8.21
C GLN A 41 3.42 14.74 7.29
N VAL A 42 2.84 14.89 6.10
CA VAL A 42 2.78 13.84 5.09
C VAL A 42 4.16 13.56 4.48
N PRO A 43 4.42 12.33 3.99
CA PRO A 43 5.68 12.03 3.31
C PRO A 43 5.82 12.85 2.01
N LYS A 44 7.07 13.12 1.63
CA LYS A 44 7.38 13.84 0.40
C LYS A 44 7.21 12.98 -0.86
N ILE A 45 7.26 11.65 -0.72
CA ILE A 45 7.18 10.70 -1.82
C ILE A 45 6.68 9.36 -1.28
N ILE A 46 5.93 8.61 -2.09
CA ILE A 46 5.57 7.21 -1.81
C ILE A 46 6.19 6.34 -2.90
N HIS A 47 7.11 5.45 -2.52
CA HIS A 47 7.70 4.49 -3.45
C HIS A 47 6.97 3.15 -3.33
N CYS A 48 6.28 2.79 -4.40
CA CYS A 48 5.51 1.56 -4.55
C CYS A 48 6.37 0.53 -5.30
N HIS A 49 6.58 -0.62 -4.66
CA HIS A 49 7.32 -1.75 -5.20
C HIS A 49 6.35 -2.84 -5.66
N ASP A 50 6.28 -3.04 -6.97
CA ASP A 50 5.53 -4.09 -7.66
C ASP A 50 4.02 -4.12 -7.38
N HIS A 51 3.34 -5.14 -7.90
CA HIS A 51 1.88 -5.30 -7.84
C HIS A 51 1.32 -5.30 -6.42
N HIS A 52 2.08 -5.76 -5.41
CA HIS A 52 1.68 -5.71 -3.99
C HIS A 52 1.33 -4.30 -3.49
N THR A 53 1.83 -3.26 -4.17
CA THR A 53 1.56 -1.84 -3.86
C THR A 53 0.99 -1.06 -5.05
N GLY A 54 0.64 -1.77 -6.14
CA GLY A 54 0.25 -1.16 -7.42
C GLY A 54 -1.07 -0.38 -7.39
N LEU A 55 -1.93 -0.58 -6.39
CA LEU A 55 -3.19 0.17 -6.27
C LEU A 55 -3.02 1.49 -5.52
N ILE A 56 -1.89 1.73 -4.83
CA ILE A 56 -1.68 2.98 -4.10
C ILE A 56 -1.79 4.23 -5.00
N PRO A 57 -1.13 4.32 -6.18
CA PRO A 57 -1.26 5.48 -7.06
C PRO A 57 -2.69 5.68 -7.56
N PHE A 58 -3.40 4.59 -7.87
CA PHE A 58 -4.80 4.64 -8.26
C PHE A 58 -5.67 5.19 -7.12
N MET A 59 -5.51 4.64 -5.91
CA MET A 59 -6.30 5.07 -4.75
C MET A 59 -6.08 6.55 -4.42
N LEU A 60 -4.84 7.04 -4.42
CA LEU A 60 -4.53 8.45 -4.17
C LEU A 60 -5.24 9.39 -5.15
N THR A 61 -5.33 9.01 -6.42
CA THR A 61 -5.89 9.85 -7.47
C THR A 61 -7.40 9.70 -7.63
N GLN A 62 -7.96 8.51 -7.38
CA GLN A 62 -9.37 8.20 -7.69
C GLN A 62 -10.28 8.10 -6.47
N CYS A 63 -9.77 7.73 -5.28
CA CYS A 63 -10.62 7.62 -4.10
C CYS A 63 -10.78 8.98 -3.42
N THR A 64 -12.02 9.36 -3.11
CA THR A 64 -12.34 10.62 -2.41
C THR A 64 -11.77 10.68 -0.99
N LYS A 65 -11.65 9.52 -0.32
CA LYS A 65 -11.05 9.40 1.02
C LYS A 65 -9.63 9.98 1.10
N TYR A 66 -8.85 9.85 0.02
CA TYR A 66 -7.43 10.23 0.00
C TYR A 66 -7.17 11.60 -0.63
N ILE A 67 -8.21 12.41 -0.88
CA ILE A 67 -8.05 13.80 -1.35
C ILE A 67 -7.03 14.61 -0.51
N PRO A 68 -7.00 14.53 0.84
CA PRO A 68 -6.05 15.31 1.64
C PRO A 68 -4.57 15.00 1.34
N ILE A 69 -4.28 13.80 0.83
CA ILE A 69 -2.92 13.30 0.57
C ILE A 69 -2.67 13.02 -0.92
N ARG A 70 -3.61 13.38 -1.80
CA ARG A 70 -3.52 13.15 -3.26
C ARG A 70 -2.32 13.85 -3.90
N GLY A 71 -1.82 14.93 -3.30
CA GLY A 71 -0.67 15.68 -3.80
C GLY A 71 0.69 14.99 -3.59
N ILE A 72 0.76 13.86 -2.88
CA ILE A 72 2.02 13.16 -2.64
C ILE A 72 2.46 12.45 -3.93
N PRO A 73 3.64 12.75 -4.49
CA PRO A 73 4.13 12.08 -5.69
C PRO A 73 4.44 10.60 -5.40
N THR A 74 4.13 9.75 -6.39
CA THR A 74 4.41 8.31 -6.33
C THR A 74 5.50 7.91 -7.31
N VAL A 75 6.39 7.01 -6.90
CA VAL A 75 7.30 6.27 -7.80
C VAL A 75 6.86 4.83 -7.80
N PHE A 76 6.79 4.21 -8.98
CA PHE A 76 6.45 2.80 -9.12
C PHE A 76 7.61 2.04 -9.75
N THR A 77 8.03 0.95 -9.12
CA THR A 77 9.03 0.03 -9.67
C THR A 77 8.38 -1.32 -9.96
N ILE A 78 8.63 -1.86 -11.14
CA ILE A 78 8.14 -3.17 -11.59
C ILE A 78 9.36 -4.07 -11.74
N HIS A 79 9.31 -5.26 -11.14
CA HIS A 79 10.39 -6.24 -11.25
C HIS A 79 10.05 -7.40 -12.22
N ASN A 80 8.79 -7.50 -12.66
CA ASN A 80 8.30 -8.54 -13.57
C ASN A 80 8.44 -8.21 -15.07
N ALA A 81 9.67 -7.99 -15.55
CA ALA A 81 9.91 -7.84 -16.99
C ALA A 81 9.87 -9.17 -17.78
N GLN A 82 9.78 -10.32 -17.09
CA GLN A 82 10.05 -11.64 -17.68
C GLN A 82 9.07 -12.75 -17.28
N TYR A 83 7.85 -12.38 -16.88
CA TYR A 83 6.68 -13.24 -16.82
C TYR A 83 5.48 -12.53 -17.44
#